data_AF-A0A7Y2HQ52-F1
#
_entry.id   AF-A0A7Y2HQ52-F1
#
_cell.length_a   1.000
_cell.length_b   1.000
_cell.length_c   1.000
_cell.angle_alpha   90.00
_cell.angle_beta   90.00
_cell.angle_gamma   90.00
#
_symmetry.space_group_name_H-M   'P 1'
#
loop_
_entity.id
_entity.type
_entity.pdbx_description
1 polymer ?
#
loop_
_entity_poly.entity_id
_entity_poly.type
_entity_poly.pdbx_seq_one_letter_code
_entity_poly.pdbx_strand_id
1 'polypeptide(L)'
;MDRPEARDTQLAERANTLYWESDDSVNDIAEGLDLSKGSLYGMISPRPAGIACPECAAELEHPNRTARDKGFVTCPGCGLEEEEAVVLTLAGDTVPAGAAGHDSGASTRTLWATVLLGAAAGMLLVRWARR
;
A
#
# COMPACT_ATOMS: atom_id res chain seq x y z
N MET A 1 -38.85 1.61 6.83
CA MET A 1 -38.34 0.45 7.58
C MET A 1 -36.87 0.35 7.23
N ASP A 2 -36.00 0.93 8.06
CA ASP A 2 -34.56 0.82 7.87
C ASP A 2 -34.12 -0.63 8.05
N ARG A 3 -33.37 -1.14 7.07
CA ARG A 3 -32.86 -2.52 7.07
C ARG A 3 -31.67 -2.58 8.04
N PRO A 4 -31.65 -3.52 9.01
CA PRO A 4 -30.58 -3.62 10.01
C PRO A 4 -29.16 -3.56 9.41
N GLU A 5 -28.94 -4.23 8.28
CA GLU A 5 -27.66 -4.25 7.55
C GLU A 5 -27.17 -2.85 7.11
N ALA A 6 -28.09 -1.96 6.72
CA ALA A 6 -27.75 -0.61 6.27
C ALA A 6 -27.31 0.28 7.45
N ARG A 7 -27.86 0.03 8.65
CA ARG A 7 -27.43 0.73 9.86
C ARG A 7 -26.06 0.25 10.31
N ASP A 8 -25.81 -1.06 10.25
CA ASP A 8 -24.53 -1.65 10.64
C ASP A 8 -23.40 -1.19 9.71
N THR A 9 -23.69 -1.05 8.41
CA THR A 9 -22.76 -0.47 7.42
C THR A 9 -22.42 0.98 7.74
N GLN A 10 -23.43 1.82 8.00
CA GLN A 10 -23.21 3.23 8.39
C GLN A 10 -22.41 3.36 9.70
N LEU A 11 -22.66 2.47 10.66
CA LEU A 11 -21.92 2.45 11.92
C LEU A 11 -20.45 2.08 11.68
N ALA A 12 -20.18 1.08 10.84
CA ALA A 12 -18.82 0.68 10.48
C ALA A 12 -18.09 1.80 9.71
N GLU A 13 -18.74 2.45 8.75
CA GLU A 13 -18.18 3.60 8.02
C GLU A 13 -17.83 4.75 8.96
N ARG A 14 -18.76 5.07 9.89
CA ARG A 14 -18.53 6.13 10.89
C ARG A 14 -17.39 5.78 11.84
N ALA A 15 -17.32 4.53 12.30
CA ALA A 15 -16.23 4.03 13.14
C ALA A 15 -14.87 4.13 12.44
N ASN A 16 -14.78 3.75 11.17
CA ASN A 16 -13.56 3.86 10.37
C ASN A 16 -13.17 5.32 10.13
N THR A 17 -14.14 6.19 9.84
CA THR A 17 -13.89 7.63 9.67
C THR A 17 -13.30 8.22 10.95
N LEU A 18 -13.96 8.04 12.09
CA LEU A 18 -13.48 8.53 13.38
C LEU A 18 -12.12 7.91 13.72
N TYR A 19 -11.92 6.62 13.45
CA TYR A 19 -10.65 5.99 13.72
C TYR A 19 -9.53 6.55 12.85
N TRP A 20 -9.70 6.74 11.55
CA TRP A 20 -8.59 7.13 10.69
C TRP A 20 -8.36 8.64 10.63
N GLU A 21 -9.39 9.45 10.84
CA GLU A 21 -9.37 10.89 10.54
C GLU A 21 -9.39 11.80 11.77
N SER A 22 -9.50 11.23 12.98
CA SER A 22 -9.44 12.00 14.23
C SER A 22 -8.21 11.66 15.08
N ASP A 23 -7.92 12.54 16.04
CA ASP A 23 -6.95 12.31 17.12
C ASP A 23 -7.61 11.73 18.38
N ASP A 24 -8.92 11.45 18.33
CA ASP A 24 -9.65 10.90 19.47
C ASP A 24 -9.11 9.52 19.84
N SER A 25 -9.05 9.25 21.14
CA SER A 25 -8.60 7.96 21.62
C SER A 25 -9.61 6.87 21.24
N VAL A 26 -9.13 5.62 21.11
CA VAL A 26 -10.00 4.46 20.85
C VAL A 26 -11.11 4.34 21.90
N ASN A 27 -10.85 4.78 23.13
CA ASN A 27 -11.84 4.74 24.21
C ASN A 27 -12.95 5.75 23.95
N ASP A 28 -12.59 6.99 23.61
CA ASP A 28 -13.54 8.07 23.38
C ASP A 28 -14.41 7.79 22.15
N ILE A 29 -13.83 7.20 21.11
CA ILE A 29 -14.58 6.77 19.91
C ILE A 29 -15.56 5.64 20.27
N ALA A 30 -15.10 4.62 21.01
CA ALA A 30 -15.94 3.50 21.41
C ALA A 30 -17.11 3.98 22.28
N GLU A 31 -16.84 4.86 23.24
CA GLU A 31 -17.86 5.48 24.10
C GLU A 31 -18.85 6.33 23.28
N GLY A 32 -18.34 7.19 22.39
CA GLY A 32 -19.18 8.07 21.55
C GLY A 32 -20.07 7.32 20.56
N LEU A 33 -19.74 6.06 20.23
CA LEU A 33 -20.53 5.18 19.37
C LEU A 33 -21.34 4.14 20.14
N ASP A 34 -21.30 4.13 21.48
CA ASP A 34 -21.91 3.10 22.34
C ASP A 34 -21.46 1.67 21.98
N LEU A 35 -20.15 1.51 21.76
CA LEU A 35 -19.50 0.26 21.39
C LEU A 35 -18.51 -0.20 22.45
N SER A 36 -18.35 -1.52 22.56
CA SER A 36 -17.17 -2.05 23.24
C SER A 36 -15.92 -1.80 22.39
N LYS A 37 -14.74 -1.68 23.02
CA LYS A 37 -13.47 -1.56 22.26
C LYS A 37 -13.25 -2.73 21.31
N GLY A 38 -13.59 -3.95 21.73
CA GLY A 38 -13.47 -5.14 20.89
C GLY A 38 -14.39 -5.08 19.68
N SER A 39 -15.63 -4.62 19.88
CA SER A 39 -16.59 -4.39 18.78
C SER A 39 -16.08 -3.32 17.82
N LEU A 40 -15.53 -2.22 18.33
CA LEU A 40 -14.92 -1.16 17.51
C LEU A 40 -13.77 -1.73 16.66
N TYR A 41 -12.81 -2.43 17.27
CA TYR A 41 -11.69 -3.04 16.54
C TYR A 41 -12.15 -4.06 15.49
N GLY A 42 -13.24 -4.80 15.76
CA GLY A 42 -13.83 -5.71 14.79
C GLY A 42 -14.46 -5.02 13.56
N MET A 43 -14.75 -3.72 13.64
CA MET A 43 -15.28 -2.93 12.53
C MET A 43 -14.20 -2.14 11.78
N ILE A 44 -13.05 -1.87 12.40
CA ILE A 44 -11.97 -1.11 11.76
C ILE A 44 -11.35 -1.94 10.64
N SER A 45 -11.40 -1.39 9.44
CA SER A 45 -10.71 -1.90 8.27
C SER A 45 -9.35 -1.21 8.12
N PRO A 46 -8.31 -1.92 7.66
CA PRO A 46 -7.05 -1.30 7.27
C PRO A 46 -7.26 -0.18 6.23
N ARG A 47 -6.35 0.80 6.20
CA ARG A 47 -6.42 1.93 5.27
C ARG A 47 -5.51 1.71 4.07
N PRO A 48 -6.03 1.75 2.83
CA PRO A 48 -5.20 1.66 1.63
C PRO A 48 -4.11 2.74 1.61
N ALA A 49 -2.90 2.37 1.21
CA ALA A 49 -1.74 3.25 1.13
C ALA A 49 -1.53 3.85 -0.27
N GLY A 50 -2.26 3.39 -1.30
CA GLY A 50 -2.06 3.85 -2.68
C GLY A 50 -0.77 3.35 -3.33
N ILE A 51 -0.12 2.33 -2.75
CA ILE A 51 1.15 1.77 -3.22
C ILE A 51 0.95 0.31 -3.59
N ALA A 52 1.45 -0.10 -4.75
CA ALA A 52 1.40 -1.49 -5.19
C ALA A 52 2.49 -2.32 -4.49
N CYS A 53 2.13 -3.52 -4.05
CA CYS A 53 3.05 -4.48 -3.49
C CYS A 53 4.06 -4.96 -4.56
N PRO A 54 5.38 -4.91 -4.29
CA PRO A 54 6.40 -5.33 -5.26
C PRO A 54 6.38 -6.85 -5.55
N GLU A 55 5.81 -7.65 -4.64
CA GLU A 55 5.80 -9.11 -4.75
C GLU A 55 4.59 -9.64 -5.53
N CYS A 56 3.41 -9.04 -5.36
CA CYS A 56 2.16 -9.56 -5.91
C CYS A 56 1.24 -8.52 -6.55
N ALA A 57 1.67 -7.25 -6.62
CA ALA A 57 0.94 -6.12 -7.18
C ALA A 57 -0.39 -5.75 -6.49
N ALA A 58 -0.78 -6.41 -5.39
CA ALA A 58 -1.91 -5.99 -4.57
C ALA A 58 -1.65 -4.61 -3.92
N GLU A 59 -2.69 -3.84 -3.64
CA GLU A 59 -2.52 -2.56 -2.94
C GLU A 59 -2.09 -2.81 -1.48
N LEU A 60 -1.09 -2.06 -1.03
CA LEU A 60 -0.61 -2.08 0.33
C LEU A 60 -1.52 -1.28 1.25
N GLU A 61 -1.55 -1.65 2.52
CA GLU A 61 -2.47 -1.11 3.52
C GLU A 61 -1.71 -0.73 4.79
N HIS A 62 -2.17 0.30 5.50
CA HIS A 62 -1.78 0.54 6.88
C HIS A 62 -2.73 -0.22 7.81
N PRO A 63 -2.22 -1.14 8.66
CA PRO A 63 -3.07 -1.96 9.53
C PRO A 63 -3.65 -1.21 10.73
N ASN A 64 -3.05 -0.09 11.14
CA ASN A 64 -3.52 0.75 12.24
C ASN A 64 -2.88 2.16 12.17
N ARG A 65 -3.37 3.10 13.00
CA ARG A 65 -2.84 4.49 13.06
C ARG A 65 -1.34 4.53 13.34
N THR A 66 -0.86 3.76 14.32
CA THR A 66 0.56 3.73 14.68
C THR A 66 1.44 3.29 13.50
N ALA A 67 1.00 2.30 12.71
CA ALA A 67 1.73 1.86 11.52
C ALA A 67 1.76 2.96 10.46
N ARG A 68 0.62 3.62 10.19
CA ARG A 68 0.56 4.78 9.29
C ARG A 68 1.51 5.89 9.73
N ASP A 69 1.48 6.26 11.00
CA ASP A 69 2.27 7.38 11.52
C ASP A 69 3.78 7.07 11.50
N LYS A 70 4.14 5.78 11.54
CA LYS A 70 5.52 5.30 11.36
C LYS A 70 5.91 5.00 9.90
N GLY A 71 4.98 5.11 8.95
CA GLY A 71 5.21 4.75 7.56
C GLY A 71 5.41 3.25 7.32
N PHE A 72 4.73 2.38 8.08
CA PHE A 72 4.73 0.93 7.85
C PHE A 72 3.48 0.50 7.09
N VAL A 73 3.68 -0.39 6.12
CA VAL A 73 2.65 -0.94 5.24
C VAL A 73 2.68 -2.47 5.25
N THR A 74 1.51 -3.06 5.02
CA THR A 74 1.32 -4.51 4.95
C THR A 74 0.58 -4.90 3.68
N CYS A 75 0.95 -6.02 3.06
CA CYS A 75 0.27 -6.53 1.88
C CYS A 75 -0.78 -7.60 2.27
N PRO A 76 -2.07 -7.41 1.96
CA PRO A 76 -3.11 -8.42 2.23
C PRO A 76 -2.95 -9.69 1.38
N GLY A 77 -2.32 -9.59 0.20
CA GLY A 77 -2.17 -10.71 -0.74
C GLY A 77 -1.05 -11.70 -0.40
N CYS A 78 0.16 -11.21 -0.09
CA CYS A 78 1.33 -12.06 0.18
C CYS A 78 1.90 -11.95 1.60
N GLY A 79 1.39 -11.03 2.43
CA GLY A 79 1.86 -10.84 3.80
C GLY A 79 3.19 -10.10 3.94
N LEU A 80 3.64 -9.38 2.90
CA LEU A 80 4.77 -8.45 3.01
C LEU A 80 4.50 -7.42 4.12
N GLU A 81 5.48 -7.14 4.96
CA GLU A 81 5.45 -6.06 5.96
C GLU A 81 6.75 -5.27 5.85
N GLU A 82 6.68 -4.01 5.41
CA GLU A 82 7.87 -3.19 5.14
C GLU A 82 7.60 -1.71 5.43
N GLU A 83 8.67 -0.92 5.49
CA GLU A 83 8.55 0.54 5.49
C GLU A 83 8.15 1.05 4.10
N GLU A 84 7.24 2.01 4.06
CA GLU A 84 6.74 2.67 2.85
C GLU A 84 7.88 3.22 1.99
N ALA A 85 8.87 3.86 2.63
CA ALA A 85 10.04 4.40 1.96
C ALA A 85 10.85 3.30 1.24
N VAL A 86 11.01 2.13 1.86
CA VAL A 86 11.72 1.00 1.26
C VAL A 86 10.94 0.48 0.05
N VAL A 87 9.62 0.29 0.18
CA VAL A 87 8.79 -0.17 -0.95
C VAL A 87 8.86 0.81 -2.13
N LEU A 88 8.76 2.11 -1.88
CA LEU A 88 8.84 3.13 -2.92
C LEU A 88 10.20 3.13 -3.63
N THR A 89 11.29 2.85 -2.91
CA THR A 89 12.61 2.69 -3.57
C THR A 89 12.65 1.47 -4.48
N LEU A 90 12.12 0.32 -4.06
CA LEU A 90 12.03 -0.89 -4.88
C LEU A 90 11.14 -0.69 -6.11
N ALA A 91 10.05 0.06 -5.97
CA ALA A 91 9.16 0.39 -7.09
C ALA A 91 9.81 1.40 -8.07
N GLY A 92 10.61 2.34 -7.57
CA GLY A 92 11.31 3.34 -8.38
C GLY A 92 12.35 2.77 -9.32
N ASP A 93 12.95 1.63 -8.98
CA ASP A 93 13.85 0.88 -9.87
C ASP A 93 13.11 0.23 -11.05
N THR A 94 11.78 0.10 -10.98
CA THR A 94 10.94 -0.32 -12.10
C THR A 94 10.50 0.87 -12.96
N VAL A 95 11.46 1.55 -13.60
CA VAL A 95 11.12 2.53 -14.63
C VAL A 95 10.35 1.83 -15.75
N PRO A 96 9.12 2.25 -16.10
CA PRO A 96 8.47 1.75 -17.30
C PRO A 96 9.28 2.24 -18.51
N ALA A 97 10.02 1.32 -19.13
CA ALA A 97 10.55 1.49 -20.46
C ALA A 97 9.37 1.57 -21.45
N GLY A 98 8.74 2.75 -21.58
CA GLY A 98 7.51 2.83 -22.36
C GLY A 98 6.81 4.18 -22.41
N ALA A 99 7.50 5.25 -22.77
CA ALA A 99 6.87 6.43 -23.35
C ALA A 99 7.74 7.01 -24.47
N ALA A 100 7.95 6.19 -25.51
CA ALA A 100 8.25 6.72 -26.84
C ALA A 100 6.95 7.31 -27.41
N GLY A 101 6.83 8.63 -27.32
CA GLY A 101 5.83 9.43 -28.01
C GLY A 101 6.52 10.58 -28.73
N HIS A 102 7.36 10.26 -29.71
CA HIS A 102 7.84 11.20 -30.71
C HIS A 102 6.85 11.19 -31.89
N ASP A 103 6.04 12.25 -32.00
CA ASP A 103 5.49 12.65 -33.29
C ASP A 103 5.49 14.19 -33.34
N SER A 104 6.69 14.74 -33.54
CA SER A 104 6.88 16.08 -34.05
C SER A 104 7.42 15.94 -35.46
N GLY A 105 6.72 16.57 -36.40
CA GLY A 105 7.00 16.46 -37.82
C GLY A 105 8.41 16.88 -38.21
N ALA A 106 8.71 16.54 -39.46
CA ALA A 106 9.83 17.01 -40.26
C ALA A 106 11.20 16.39 -39.93
N SER A 107 11.55 15.41 -40.77
CA SER A 107 12.84 15.31 -41.47
C SER A 107 14.13 15.36 -40.62
N THR A 108 14.86 14.24 -40.58
CA THR A 108 16.10 14.04 -41.37
C THR A 108 16.89 12.85 -40.78
N ARG A 109 17.26 11.94 -41.68
CA ARG A 109 18.19 10.80 -41.56
C ARG A 109 19.33 10.98 -40.54
N THR A 110 19.69 9.96 -39.75
CA THR A 110 21.05 9.35 -39.69
C THR A 110 21.02 7.98 -38.97
N LEU A 111 22.01 7.15 -39.28
CA LEU A 111 22.11 5.69 -39.20
C LEU A 111 22.75 5.16 -37.90
N TRP A 112 22.32 3.96 -37.48
CA TRP A 112 23.05 2.79 -36.91
C TRP A 112 24.35 2.95 -36.06
N ALA A 113 24.37 2.33 -34.87
CA ALA A 113 25.47 1.50 -34.28
C ALA A 113 25.12 1.09 -32.81
N THR A 114 24.59 -0.11 -32.52
CA THR A 114 25.26 -1.37 -32.10
C THR A 114 26.09 -1.37 -30.79
N VAL A 115 25.52 -2.06 -29.78
CA VAL A 115 26.05 -3.14 -28.91
C VAL A 115 27.22 -2.87 -27.95
N LEU A 116 27.06 -3.21 -26.65
CA LEU A 116 27.94 -4.15 -25.91
C LEU A 116 27.32 -4.66 -24.58
N LEU A 117 27.62 -5.93 -24.29
CA LEU A 117 27.12 -6.85 -23.25
C LEU A 117 27.85 -6.75 -21.89
N GLY A 118 27.14 -7.18 -20.82
CA GLY A 118 27.68 -7.98 -19.68
C GLY A 118 28.22 -7.18 -18.48
N ALA A 119 28.15 -7.63 -17.22
CA ALA A 119 27.77 -8.91 -16.61
C ALA A 119 27.66 -8.76 -15.06
N ALA A 120 27.22 -9.86 -14.41
CA ALA A 120 27.27 -10.23 -12.98
C ALA A 120 26.00 -9.90 -12.15
N ALA A 121 25.06 -10.84 -11.97
CA ALA A 121 25.12 -12.00 -11.06
C ALA A 121 25.23 -11.59 -9.58
N GLY A 122 24.08 -11.43 -8.93
CA GLY A 122 23.94 -11.25 -7.49
C GLY A 122 23.03 -12.30 -6.84
N MET A 123 23.21 -13.58 -7.18
CA MET A 123 22.70 -14.66 -6.31
C MET A 123 23.70 -14.86 -5.18
N LEU A 124 23.45 -14.28 -4.01
CA LEU A 124 24.06 -14.71 -2.74
C LEU A 124 23.09 -14.46 -1.57
N LEU A 125 22.34 -15.53 -1.26
CA LEU A 125 22.03 -15.99 0.10
C LEU A 125 21.20 -15.08 1.02
N VAL A 126 19.88 -15.24 0.98
CA VAL A 126 19.08 -15.28 2.22
C VAL A 126 18.57 -16.70 2.43
N ARG A 127 19.55 -17.62 2.53
CA ARG A 127 19.39 -18.91 3.21
C ARG A 127 19.65 -18.69 4.70
N TRP A 128 18.81 -17.89 5.34
CA TRP A 128 18.77 -17.80 6.81
C TRP A 128 17.34 -17.62 7.32
N ALA A 129 16.42 -18.35 6.69
CA ALA A 129 15.31 -18.90 7.44
C ALA A 129 15.88 -19.89 8.48
N ARG A 130 15.40 -19.76 9.73
CA ARG A 130 15.56 -20.68 10.87
C ARG A 130 16.80 -20.45 11.73
N ARG A 131 16.65 -19.54 12.69
CA ARG A 131 16.97 -19.88 14.08
C ARG A 131 15.82 -19.49 14.98
#